data_AF-A0A7C4J8M7-F1
#
_entry.id   AF-A0A7C4J8M7-F1
#
_cell.length_a   1.000
_cell.length_b   1.000
_cell.length_c   1.000
_cell.angle_alpha   90.00
_cell.angle_beta   90.00
_cell.angle_gamma   90.00
#
_symmetry.space_group_name_H-M   'P 1'
#
loop_
_entity.id
_entity.type
_entity.pdbx_description
1 polymer ?
#
loop_
_entity_poly.entity_id
_entity_poly.type
_entity_poly.pdbx_seq_one_letter_code
_entity_poly.pdbx_strand_id
1 'polypeptide(L)'
;MDSPTPNVPDLDALWDYDHPAESERRFREFLRAAPDDGLRAETLTQIARAQGLQRQFEAAHATLDQVELMPIDDRPRVRVRYLLERGRVFNSSRQPDRAVPLFGQACDRALAAQQTALAVDALHMLAIADSNQALAWNLKALALAEASDDPQARCWLASLYNNLGWTYFDRGDYSTALAYFEKALAERAARGEETEIRIARWCIAKTLRRLDRADEALQVQLELLAQINRMGETDGYVDAEIAECLFQLNRPEEARPYFGSAYQKLSQDVWLVENEPARVERLKNLS
;
A
#
# COMPACT_ATOMS: atom_id res chain seq x y z
N MET A 1 38.91 -14.30 -22.21
CA MET A 1 38.34 -12.98 -22.54
C MET A 1 36.92 -13.02 -22.03
N ASP A 2 36.72 -12.62 -20.78
CA ASP A 2 35.37 -12.48 -20.22
C ASP A 2 34.78 -11.20 -20.80
N SER A 3 33.87 -11.36 -21.76
CA SER A 3 33.05 -10.25 -22.23
C SER A 3 32.32 -9.65 -21.04
N PRO A 4 32.32 -8.31 -20.85
CA PRO A 4 31.54 -7.71 -19.79
C PRO A 4 30.08 -8.07 -19.99
N THR A 5 29.48 -8.76 -19.03
CA THR A 5 28.03 -8.98 -18.98
C THR A 5 27.36 -7.62 -19.11
N PRO A 6 26.52 -7.38 -20.13
CA PRO A 6 25.84 -6.10 -20.27
C PRO A 6 25.08 -5.81 -18.97
N ASN A 7 25.18 -4.58 -18.49
CA ASN A 7 24.49 -4.12 -17.28
C ASN A 7 22.98 -4.20 -17.56
N VAL A 8 22.35 -5.32 -17.20
CA VAL A 8 20.93 -5.55 -17.39
C VAL A 8 20.19 -4.56 -16.48
N PRO A 9 19.34 -3.67 -17.03
CA PRO A 9 18.58 -2.74 -16.22
C PRO A 9 17.76 -3.48 -15.15
N ASP A 10 17.76 -2.94 -13.93
CA ASP A 10 16.92 -3.44 -12.84
C ASP A 10 15.45 -3.31 -13.24
N LEU A 11 14.73 -4.44 -13.28
CA LEU A 11 13.30 -4.48 -13.59
C LEU A 11 12.50 -3.61 -12.62
N ASP A 12 12.92 -3.55 -11.35
CA ASP A 12 12.20 -2.80 -10.33
C ASP A 12 12.29 -1.27 -10.60
N ALA A 13 13.33 -0.80 -11.32
CA ALA A 13 13.50 0.60 -11.72
C ALA A 13 12.64 1.04 -12.91
N LEU A 14 11.99 0.10 -13.61
CA LEU A 14 11.10 0.42 -14.73
C LEU A 14 9.69 0.82 -14.29
N TRP A 15 9.37 0.61 -13.00
CA TRP A 15 8.07 0.90 -12.43
C TRP A 15 7.79 2.40 -12.27
N ASP A 16 6.60 2.75 -12.69
CA ASP A 16 5.82 3.91 -12.29
C ASP A 16 4.44 3.37 -11.90
N TYR A 17 4.17 3.32 -10.59
CA TYR A 17 2.94 2.72 -10.05
C TYR A 17 1.70 3.60 -10.30
N ASP A 18 1.89 4.91 -10.50
CA ASP A 18 0.82 5.84 -10.83
C ASP A 18 0.44 5.74 -12.32
N HIS A 19 1.39 5.31 -13.17
CA HIS A 19 1.20 5.11 -14.60
C HIS A 19 1.48 3.65 -15.03
N PRO A 20 0.63 2.68 -14.61
CA PRO A 20 0.89 1.27 -14.87
C PRO A 20 0.92 0.91 -16.38
N ALA A 21 0.21 1.66 -17.23
CA ALA A 21 0.27 1.49 -18.68
C ALA A 21 1.65 1.85 -19.27
N GLU A 22 2.31 2.88 -18.72
CA GLU A 22 3.66 3.24 -19.14
C GLU A 22 4.69 2.22 -18.68
N SER A 23 4.55 1.74 -17.44
CA SER A 23 5.34 0.64 -16.89
C SER A 23 5.24 -0.59 -17.80
N GLU A 24 4.02 -0.99 -18.20
CA GLU A 24 3.82 -2.10 -19.14
C GLU A 24 4.58 -1.88 -20.45
N ARG A 25 4.50 -0.68 -21.05
CA ARG A 25 5.23 -0.36 -22.28
C ARG A 25 6.74 -0.54 -22.10
N ARG A 26 7.31 -0.02 -21.00
CA ARG A 26 8.74 -0.15 -20.69
C ARG A 26 9.15 -1.61 -20.52
N PHE A 27 8.35 -2.43 -19.83
CA PHE A 27 8.60 -3.87 -19.71
C PHE A 27 8.53 -4.60 -21.05
N ARG A 28 7.59 -4.25 -21.93
CA ARG A 28 7.48 -4.85 -23.27
C ARG A 28 8.68 -4.49 -24.15
N GLU A 29 9.21 -3.28 -24.04
CA GLU A 29 10.43 -2.88 -24.73
C GLU A 29 11.63 -3.65 -24.20
N PHE A 30 11.77 -3.76 -22.86
CA PHE A 30 12.81 -4.54 -22.22
C PHE A 30 12.78 -6.02 -22.60
N LEU A 31 11.58 -6.63 -22.66
CA LEU A 31 11.38 -8.04 -23.03
C LEU A 31 11.95 -8.38 -24.42
N ARG A 32 11.98 -7.42 -25.36
CA ARG A 32 12.56 -7.62 -26.70
C ARG A 32 14.08 -7.82 -26.66
N ALA A 33 14.73 -7.25 -25.66
CA ALA A 33 16.18 -7.30 -25.47
C ALA A 33 16.63 -8.29 -24.38
N ALA A 34 15.69 -9.02 -23.76
CA ALA A 34 16.00 -9.96 -22.68
C ALA A 34 16.90 -11.12 -23.17
N PRO A 35 18.05 -11.38 -22.52
CA PRO A 35 19.10 -12.25 -23.04
C PRO A 35 18.86 -13.75 -22.82
N ASP A 36 17.97 -14.11 -21.89
CA ASP A 36 17.67 -15.48 -21.52
C ASP A 36 16.21 -15.68 -21.07
N ASP A 37 15.78 -16.95 -21.02
CA ASP A 37 14.42 -17.33 -20.64
C ASP A 37 14.06 -16.96 -19.19
N GLY A 38 15.04 -16.85 -18.29
CA GLY A 38 14.81 -16.45 -16.91
C GLY A 38 14.38 -15.00 -16.83
N LEU A 39 15.14 -14.10 -17.44
CA LEU A 39 14.80 -12.68 -17.46
C LEU A 39 13.53 -12.42 -18.27
N ARG A 40 13.32 -13.16 -19.37
CA ARG A 40 12.05 -13.11 -20.13
C ARG A 40 10.85 -13.47 -19.26
N ALA A 41 10.94 -14.59 -18.53
CA ALA A 41 9.88 -15.04 -17.64
C ALA A 41 9.64 -14.05 -16.49
N GLU A 42 10.70 -13.53 -15.87
CA GLU A 42 10.56 -12.51 -14.82
C GLU A 42 9.89 -11.23 -15.34
N THR A 43 10.29 -10.75 -16.52
CA THR A 43 9.70 -9.57 -17.15
C THR A 43 8.22 -9.76 -17.45
N LEU A 44 7.83 -10.95 -17.93
CA LEU A 44 6.42 -11.30 -18.16
C LEU A 44 5.60 -11.25 -16.87
N THR A 45 6.14 -11.64 -15.71
CA THR A 45 5.44 -11.45 -14.43
C THR A 45 5.15 -9.97 -14.15
N GLN A 46 6.09 -9.08 -14.47
CA GLN A 46 5.90 -7.63 -14.25
C GLN A 46 4.92 -7.00 -15.24
N ILE A 47 4.90 -7.48 -16.49
CA ILE A 47 3.85 -7.13 -17.46
C ILE A 47 2.48 -7.52 -16.92
N ALA A 48 2.32 -8.74 -16.41
CA ALA A 48 1.06 -9.19 -15.84
C ALA A 48 0.63 -8.36 -14.62
N ARG A 49 1.58 -7.98 -13.74
CA ARG A 49 1.31 -7.04 -12.63
C ARG A 49 0.76 -5.71 -13.12
N ALA A 50 1.39 -5.14 -14.16
CA ALA A 50 0.99 -3.86 -14.73
C ALA A 50 -0.40 -3.94 -15.38
N GLN A 51 -0.68 -5.04 -16.08
CA GLN A 51 -2.01 -5.33 -16.63
C GLN A 51 -3.08 -5.47 -15.54
N GLY A 52 -2.73 -6.13 -14.42
CA GLY A 52 -3.60 -6.26 -13.25
C GLY A 52 -3.98 -4.90 -12.64
N LEU A 53 -3.02 -3.98 -12.49
CA LEU A 53 -3.26 -2.60 -12.03
C LEU A 53 -4.15 -1.81 -12.99
N GLN A 54 -4.05 -2.07 -14.30
CA GLN A 54 -4.93 -1.52 -15.32
C GLN A 54 -6.30 -2.22 -15.41
N ARG A 55 -6.58 -3.20 -14.52
CA ARG A 55 -7.80 -4.03 -14.53
C ARG A 55 -7.99 -4.87 -15.80
N GLN A 56 -6.91 -5.12 -16.54
CA GLN A 56 -6.89 -5.98 -17.73
C GLN A 56 -6.65 -7.45 -17.32
N PHE A 57 -7.57 -8.01 -16.52
CA PHE A 57 -7.35 -9.30 -15.85
C PHE A 57 -7.17 -10.48 -16.81
N GLU A 58 -7.93 -10.52 -17.91
CA GLU A 58 -7.79 -11.56 -18.94
C GLU A 58 -6.40 -11.51 -19.61
N ALA A 59 -5.93 -10.31 -19.94
CA ALA A 59 -4.60 -10.11 -20.51
C ALA A 59 -3.50 -10.51 -19.51
N ALA A 60 -3.67 -10.16 -18.23
CA ALA A 60 -2.74 -10.55 -17.17
C ALA A 60 -2.65 -12.07 -17.01
N HIS A 61 -3.78 -12.78 -17.03
CA HIS A 61 -3.79 -14.24 -17.01
C HIS A 61 -3.12 -14.84 -18.25
N ALA A 62 -3.43 -14.34 -19.45
CA ALA A 62 -2.80 -14.81 -20.68
C ALA A 62 -1.28 -14.58 -20.71
N THR A 63 -0.79 -13.49 -20.11
CA THR A 63 0.66 -13.24 -19.94
C THR A 63 1.28 -14.25 -18.96
N LEU A 64 0.61 -14.54 -17.85
CA LEU A 64 1.11 -15.51 -16.86
C LEU A 64 1.05 -16.95 -17.38
N ASP A 65 0.09 -17.29 -18.24
CA ASP A 65 0.02 -18.60 -18.89
C ASP A 65 1.26 -18.86 -19.76
N GLN A 66 1.83 -17.81 -20.37
CA GLN A 66 3.11 -17.94 -21.09
C GLN A 66 4.25 -18.27 -20.14
N VAL A 67 4.32 -17.63 -18.97
CA VAL A 67 5.36 -17.89 -17.95
C VAL A 67 5.30 -19.33 -17.45
N GLU A 68 4.09 -19.88 -17.29
CA GLU A 68 3.88 -21.24 -16.81
C GLU A 68 4.41 -22.32 -17.76
N LEU A 69 4.48 -22.02 -19.07
CA LEU A 69 5.03 -22.92 -20.09
C LEU A 69 6.56 -22.83 -20.22
N MET A 70 7.20 -21.86 -19.56
CA MET A 70 8.65 -21.65 -19.64
C MET A 70 9.39 -22.56 -18.63
N PRO A 71 10.62 -23.01 -18.94
CA PRO A 71 11.42 -23.82 -18.02
C PRO A 71 11.96 -22.95 -16.88
N ILE A 72 11.18 -22.77 -15.81
CA ILE A 72 11.50 -21.89 -14.67
C ILE A 72 11.73 -22.65 -13.35
N ASP A 73 11.84 -23.98 -13.40
CA ASP A 73 11.93 -24.84 -12.20
C ASP A 73 13.20 -24.58 -11.37
N ASP A 74 14.31 -24.22 -12.03
CA ASP A 74 15.57 -23.81 -11.41
C ASP A 74 15.64 -22.30 -11.10
N ARG A 75 14.53 -21.58 -11.26
CA ARG A 75 14.44 -20.12 -11.08
C ARG A 75 13.48 -19.75 -9.95
N PRO A 76 13.88 -19.90 -8.68
CA PRO A 76 12.98 -19.72 -7.54
C PRO A 76 12.35 -18.33 -7.49
N ARG A 77 13.11 -17.28 -7.83
CA ARG A 77 12.59 -15.89 -7.85
C ARG A 77 11.44 -15.71 -8.84
N VAL A 78 11.61 -16.23 -10.05
CA VAL A 78 10.58 -16.18 -11.10
C VAL A 78 9.33 -16.94 -10.67
N ARG A 79 9.51 -18.12 -10.07
CA ARG A 79 8.38 -18.93 -9.59
C ARG A 79 7.59 -18.22 -8.50
N VAL A 80 8.27 -17.57 -7.55
CA VAL A 80 7.63 -16.77 -6.49
C VAL A 80 6.88 -15.59 -7.09
N ARG A 81 7.50 -14.82 -8.00
CA ARG A 81 6.83 -13.70 -8.69
C ARG A 81 5.61 -14.17 -9.49
N TYR A 82 5.71 -15.27 -10.24
CA TYR A 82 4.55 -15.85 -10.95
C TYR A 82 3.37 -16.12 -10.00
N LEU A 83 3.63 -16.76 -8.85
CA LEU A 83 2.59 -17.07 -7.87
C LEU A 83 1.97 -15.80 -7.27
N LEU A 84 2.79 -14.81 -6.91
CA LEU A 84 2.34 -13.50 -6.43
C LEU A 84 1.45 -12.81 -7.45
N GLU A 85 1.90 -12.70 -8.69
CA GLU A 85 1.16 -11.96 -9.71
C GLU A 85 -0.13 -12.69 -10.13
N ARG A 86 -0.10 -14.03 -10.23
CA ARG A 86 -1.32 -14.82 -10.46
C ARG A 86 -2.33 -14.64 -9.31
N GLY A 87 -1.84 -14.67 -8.07
CA GLY A 87 -2.66 -14.41 -6.88
C GLY A 87 -3.26 -13.01 -6.90
N ARG A 88 -2.48 -11.97 -7.22
CA ARG A 88 -2.96 -10.59 -7.32
C ARG A 88 -4.07 -10.44 -8.36
N VAL A 89 -3.92 -11.05 -9.53
CA VAL A 89 -4.96 -10.98 -10.58
C VAL A 89 -6.26 -11.63 -10.10
N PHE A 90 -6.20 -12.79 -9.42
CA PHE A 90 -7.40 -13.38 -8.83
C PHE A 90 -8.01 -12.50 -7.73
N ASN A 91 -7.19 -11.96 -6.83
CA ASN A 91 -7.68 -11.11 -5.74
C ASN A 91 -8.37 -9.84 -6.28
N SER A 92 -7.72 -9.13 -7.20
CA SER A 92 -8.26 -7.91 -7.81
C SER A 92 -9.49 -8.15 -8.68
N SER A 93 -9.65 -9.37 -9.22
CA SER A 93 -10.86 -9.81 -9.92
C SER A 93 -11.92 -10.41 -8.98
N ARG A 94 -11.83 -10.15 -7.67
CA ARG A 94 -12.78 -10.58 -6.62
C ARG A 94 -12.89 -12.10 -6.45
N GLN A 95 -11.78 -12.81 -6.61
CA GLN A 95 -11.66 -14.26 -6.40
C GLN A 95 -10.60 -14.59 -5.33
N PRO A 96 -10.78 -14.15 -4.06
CA PRO A 96 -9.79 -14.36 -3.00
C PRO A 96 -9.55 -15.86 -2.71
N ASP A 97 -10.55 -16.71 -2.85
CA ASP A 97 -10.43 -18.16 -2.65
C ASP A 97 -9.38 -18.82 -3.56
N ARG A 98 -9.17 -18.24 -4.76
CA ARG A 98 -8.13 -18.69 -5.69
C ARG A 98 -6.78 -18.01 -5.43
N ALA A 99 -6.78 -16.82 -4.84
CA ALA A 99 -5.59 -16.03 -4.59
C ALA A 99 -4.82 -16.51 -3.34
N VAL A 100 -5.52 -16.76 -2.24
CA VAL A 100 -4.95 -17.20 -0.95
C VAL A 100 -4.00 -18.39 -1.08
N PRO A 101 -4.37 -19.52 -1.74
CA PRO A 101 -3.46 -20.66 -1.87
C PRO A 101 -2.21 -20.35 -2.71
N LEU A 102 -2.28 -19.37 -3.64
CA LEU A 102 -1.13 -18.95 -4.43
C LEU A 102 -0.17 -18.09 -3.61
N PHE A 103 -0.68 -17.17 -2.79
CA PHE A 103 0.14 -16.37 -1.89
C PHE A 103 0.80 -17.24 -0.80
N GLY A 104 0.08 -18.26 -0.27
CA GLY A 104 0.66 -19.25 0.63
C GLY A 104 1.85 -19.97 0.00
N GLN A 105 1.66 -20.51 -1.22
CA GLN A 105 2.74 -21.15 -1.97
C GLN A 105 3.90 -20.19 -2.28
N ALA A 106 3.60 -18.92 -2.61
CA ALA A 106 4.63 -17.90 -2.85
C ALA A 106 5.47 -17.67 -1.60
N CYS A 107 4.83 -17.55 -0.43
CA CYS A 107 5.51 -17.37 0.85
C CYS A 107 6.44 -18.56 1.16
N ASP A 108 5.94 -19.78 1.09
CA ASP A 108 6.72 -20.99 1.40
C ASP A 108 7.94 -21.13 0.49
N ARG A 109 7.76 -20.85 -0.81
CA ARG A 109 8.85 -20.90 -1.79
C ARG A 109 9.86 -19.76 -1.59
N ALA A 110 9.39 -18.56 -1.28
CA ALA A 110 10.26 -17.44 -1.00
C ALA A 110 11.13 -17.70 0.23
N LEU A 111 10.55 -18.25 1.31
CA LEU A 111 11.29 -18.63 2.52
C LEU A 111 12.32 -19.74 2.22
N ALA A 112 11.93 -20.79 1.48
CA ALA A 112 12.85 -21.86 1.09
C ALA A 112 14.03 -21.35 0.23
N ALA A 113 13.80 -20.32 -0.57
CA ALA A 113 14.81 -19.68 -1.41
C ALA A 113 15.54 -18.50 -0.72
N GLN A 114 15.27 -18.23 0.56
CA GLN A 114 15.82 -17.10 1.33
C GLN A 114 15.54 -15.73 0.69
N GLN A 115 14.41 -15.59 0.00
CA GLN A 115 13.93 -14.36 -0.63
C GLN A 115 13.00 -13.60 0.31
N THR A 116 13.55 -13.09 1.41
CA THR A 116 12.79 -12.51 2.51
C THR A 116 11.84 -11.40 2.06
N ALA A 117 12.26 -10.48 1.21
CA ALA A 117 11.39 -9.42 0.69
C ALA A 117 10.14 -9.95 -0.04
N LEU A 118 10.28 -11.01 -0.82
CA LEU A 118 9.15 -11.62 -1.54
C LEU A 118 8.27 -12.47 -0.60
N ALA A 119 8.85 -13.04 0.46
CA ALA A 119 8.07 -13.72 1.51
C ALA A 119 7.21 -12.70 2.29
N VAL A 120 7.76 -11.53 2.60
CA VAL A 120 7.02 -10.42 3.22
C VAL A 120 5.91 -9.93 2.29
N ASP A 121 6.19 -9.78 0.99
CA ASP A 121 5.17 -9.40 0.00
C ASP A 121 4.01 -10.42 -0.05
N ALA A 122 4.33 -11.71 -0.07
CA ALA A 122 3.32 -12.77 -0.06
C ALA A 122 2.44 -12.74 1.21
N LEU A 123 3.05 -12.51 2.38
CA LEU A 123 2.32 -12.37 3.65
C LEU A 123 1.45 -11.12 3.68
N HIS A 124 1.95 -10.01 3.14
CA HIS A 124 1.16 -8.79 2.97
C HIS A 124 -0.07 -9.04 2.08
N MET A 125 0.11 -9.78 0.99
CA MET A 125 -1.01 -10.15 0.11
C MET A 125 -1.99 -11.12 0.76
N LEU A 126 -1.53 -12.06 1.60
CA LEU A 126 -2.41 -12.88 2.42
C LEU A 126 -3.23 -12.03 3.39
N ALA A 127 -2.64 -10.98 3.98
CA ALA A 127 -3.37 -10.09 4.88
C ALA A 127 -4.51 -9.33 4.18
N ILE A 128 -4.35 -9.04 2.89
CA ILE A 128 -5.39 -8.39 2.06
C ILE A 128 -6.46 -9.41 1.63
N ALA A 129 -6.06 -10.60 1.20
CA ALA A 129 -6.96 -11.58 0.60
C ALA A 129 -7.74 -12.42 1.63
N ASP A 130 -7.16 -12.66 2.81
CA ASP A 130 -7.76 -13.42 3.92
C ASP A 130 -8.05 -12.49 5.11
N SER A 131 -9.17 -11.78 5.02
CA SER A 131 -9.58 -10.77 6.01
C SER A 131 -9.77 -11.35 7.43
N ASN A 132 -10.11 -12.64 7.53
CA ASN A 132 -10.30 -13.32 8.83
C ASN A 132 -8.98 -13.49 9.59
N GLN A 133 -7.85 -13.60 8.86
CA GLN A 133 -6.52 -13.78 9.43
C GLN A 133 -5.59 -12.58 9.16
N ALA A 134 -6.12 -11.46 8.69
CA ALA A 134 -5.34 -10.28 8.28
C ALA A 134 -4.33 -9.81 9.33
N LEU A 135 -4.73 -9.76 10.60
CA LEU A 135 -3.83 -9.40 11.70
C LEU A 135 -2.68 -10.40 11.85
N ALA A 136 -2.98 -11.71 11.82
CA ALA A 136 -1.97 -12.74 11.98
C ALA A 136 -0.94 -12.70 10.84
N TRP A 137 -1.41 -12.48 9.60
CA TRP A 137 -0.55 -12.34 8.44
C TRP A 137 0.33 -11.08 8.50
N ASN A 138 -0.23 -9.92 8.87
CA ASN A 138 0.53 -8.69 9.05
C ASN A 138 1.58 -8.81 10.16
N LEU A 139 1.26 -9.44 11.29
CA LEU A 139 2.22 -9.68 12.38
C LEU A 139 3.36 -10.61 11.94
N LYS A 140 3.06 -11.66 11.17
CA LYS A 140 4.07 -12.56 10.62
C LYS A 140 4.98 -11.84 9.61
N ALA A 141 4.40 -11.01 8.73
CA ALA A 141 5.14 -10.18 7.79
C ALA A 141 6.06 -9.20 8.51
N LEU A 142 5.54 -8.54 9.56
CA LEU A 142 6.30 -7.59 10.36
C LEU A 142 7.49 -8.27 11.05
N ALA A 143 7.26 -9.38 11.74
CA ALA A 143 8.33 -10.10 12.42
C ALA A 143 9.44 -10.53 11.45
N LEU A 144 9.07 -10.94 10.23
CA LEU A 144 10.04 -11.30 9.19
C LEU A 144 10.82 -10.09 8.68
N ALA A 145 10.16 -8.95 8.47
CA ALA A 145 10.81 -7.71 8.03
C ALA A 145 11.73 -7.10 9.11
N GLU A 146 11.30 -7.10 10.38
CA GLU A 146 12.09 -6.57 11.51
C GLU A 146 13.37 -7.40 11.75
N ALA A 147 13.28 -8.72 11.60
CA ALA A 147 14.40 -9.64 11.78
C ALA A 147 15.37 -9.70 10.58
N SER A 148 15.06 -9.00 9.49
CA SER A 148 15.82 -9.07 8.24
C SER A 148 16.86 -7.95 8.14
N ASP A 149 18.06 -8.32 7.69
CA ASP A 149 19.10 -7.38 7.25
C ASP A 149 18.92 -6.95 5.78
N ASP A 150 18.08 -7.66 5.01
CA ASP A 150 17.76 -7.32 3.62
C ASP A 150 17.01 -5.96 3.56
N PRO A 151 17.60 -4.93 2.93
CA PRO A 151 16.97 -3.62 2.79
C PRO A 151 15.61 -3.69 2.08
N GLN A 152 15.43 -4.59 1.10
CA GLN A 152 14.17 -4.74 0.37
C GLN A 152 13.06 -5.27 1.29
N ALA A 153 13.37 -6.19 2.20
CA ALA A 153 12.43 -6.65 3.21
C ALA A 153 12.09 -5.51 4.20
N ARG A 154 13.09 -4.74 4.63
CA ARG A 154 12.91 -3.61 5.56
C ARG A 154 12.09 -2.47 4.96
N CYS A 155 12.08 -2.29 3.63
CA CYS A 155 11.20 -1.34 2.95
C CYS A 155 9.71 -1.54 3.27
N TRP A 156 9.31 -2.75 3.66
CA TRP A 156 7.91 -3.05 4.02
C TRP A 156 7.50 -2.54 5.41
N LEU A 157 8.44 -2.21 6.29
CA LEU A 157 8.15 -1.86 7.69
C LEU A 157 7.12 -0.72 7.80
N ALA A 158 7.32 0.36 7.05
CA ALA A 158 6.41 1.51 7.03
C ALA A 158 4.95 1.09 6.72
N SER A 159 4.75 0.31 5.66
CA SER A 159 3.43 -0.15 5.23
C SER A 159 2.82 -1.14 6.21
N LEU A 160 3.61 -2.06 6.75
CA LEU A 160 3.15 -3.05 7.74
C LEU A 160 2.73 -2.40 9.06
N TYR A 161 3.54 -1.46 9.56
CA TYR A 161 3.17 -0.66 10.73
C TYR A 161 1.90 0.16 10.48
N ASN A 162 1.76 0.79 9.33
CA ASN A 162 0.55 1.54 8.98
C ASN A 162 -0.70 0.63 8.97
N ASN A 163 -0.60 -0.57 8.38
CA ASN A 163 -1.72 -1.51 8.33
C ASN A 163 -2.11 -2.04 9.71
N LEU A 164 -1.12 -2.31 10.57
CA LEU A 164 -1.35 -2.68 11.96
C LEU A 164 -1.97 -1.51 12.74
N GLY A 165 -1.51 -0.28 12.52
CA GLY A 165 -2.10 0.93 13.07
C GLY A 165 -3.61 1.01 12.81
N TRP A 166 -4.02 0.86 11.54
CA TRP A 166 -5.44 0.81 11.19
C TRP A 166 -6.17 -0.38 11.79
N THR A 167 -5.56 -1.56 11.78
CA THR A 167 -6.16 -2.77 12.36
C THR A 167 -6.49 -2.58 13.85
N TYR A 168 -5.58 -1.98 14.63
CA TYR A 168 -5.82 -1.69 16.05
C TYR A 168 -6.77 -0.50 16.24
N PHE A 169 -6.72 0.50 15.36
CA PHE A 169 -7.65 1.63 15.37
C PHE A 169 -9.10 1.16 15.21
N ASP A 170 -9.37 0.27 14.25
CA ASP A 170 -10.71 -0.26 13.98
C ASP A 170 -11.23 -1.15 15.12
N ARG A 171 -10.31 -1.78 15.86
CA ARG A 171 -10.63 -2.54 17.09
C ARG A 171 -10.85 -1.66 18.32
N GLY A 172 -10.62 -0.36 18.22
CA GLY A 172 -10.73 0.59 19.32
C GLY A 172 -9.53 0.63 20.26
N ASP A 173 -8.45 -0.10 19.97
CA ASP A 173 -7.19 -0.03 20.70
C ASP A 173 -6.34 1.11 20.14
N TYR A 174 -6.74 2.34 20.47
CA TYR A 174 -6.10 3.54 19.94
C TYR A 174 -4.68 3.74 20.46
N SER A 175 -4.35 3.23 21.65
CA SER A 175 -3.00 3.31 22.20
C SER A 175 -2.02 2.46 21.39
N THR A 176 -2.38 1.21 21.08
CA THR A 176 -1.57 0.35 20.22
C THR A 176 -1.52 0.89 18.79
N ALA A 177 -2.64 1.40 18.27
CA ALA A 177 -2.68 2.02 16.95
C ALA A 177 -1.71 3.20 16.83
N LEU A 178 -1.70 4.10 17.81
CA LEU A 178 -0.81 5.26 17.85
C LEU A 178 0.66 4.83 17.78
N ALA A 179 1.07 3.86 18.61
CA ALA A 179 2.43 3.36 18.63
C ALA A 179 2.87 2.79 17.27
N TYR A 180 1.97 2.09 16.57
CA TYR A 180 2.26 1.60 15.22
C TYR A 180 2.34 2.72 14.18
N PHE A 181 1.44 3.72 14.22
CA PHE A 181 1.52 4.85 13.31
C PHE A 181 2.78 5.70 13.52
N GLU A 182 3.24 5.86 14.76
CA GLU A 182 4.51 6.52 15.09
C GLU A 182 5.72 5.76 14.51
N LYS A 183 5.73 4.43 14.61
CA LYS A 183 6.74 3.59 13.95
C LYS A 183 6.69 3.74 12.42
N ALA A 184 5.50 3.76 11.82
CA ALA A 184 5.34 3.99 10.38
C ALA A 184 5.89 5.36 9.96
N LEU A 185 5.61 6.41 10.74
CA LEU A 185 6.14 7.76 10.49
C LEU A 185 7.67 7.78 10.57
N ALA A 186 8.27 7.13 11.56
CA ALA A 186 9.73 7.07 11.70
C ALA A 186 10.40 6.41 10.48
N GLU A 187 9.85 5.29 9.99
CA GLU A 187 10.36 4.61 8.79
C GLU A 187 10.23 5.49 7.53
N ARG A 188 9.08 6.16 7.34
CA ARG A 188 8.86 7.07 6.20
C ARG A 188 9.76 8.30 6.23
N ALA A 189 9.97 8.86 7.42
CA ALA A 189 10.87 10.00 7.63
C ALA A 189 12.33 9.63 7.30
N ALA A 190 12.78 8.44 7.71
CA ALA A 190 14.13 7.95 7.38
C ALA A 190 14.36 7.78 5.87
N ARG A 191 13.28 7.62 5.09
CA ARG A 191 13.31 7.37 3.63
C ARG A 191 13.00 8.61 2.78
N GLY A 192 12.58 9.72 3.41
CA GLY A 192 12.23 10.96 2.70
C GLY A 192 10.92 10.88 1.92
N GLU A 193 9.99 10.03 2.35
CA GLU A 193 8.69 9.79 1.69
C GLU A 193 7.67 10.87 2.09
N GLU A 194 7.85 12.10 1.60
CA GLU A 194 7.11 13.30 2.05
C GLU A 194 5.57 13.17 1.96
N THR A 195 5.04 12.50 0.96
CA THR A 195 3.59 12.28 0.83
C THR A 195 3.08 11.33 1.90
N GLU A 196 3.79 10.23 2.10
CA GLU A 196 3.47 9.19 3.07
C GLU A 196 3.66 9.68 4.51
N ILE A 197 4.61 10.60 4.74
CA ILE A 197 4.80 11.31 6.01
C ILE A 197 3.55 12.12 6.36
N ARG A 198 2.97 12.87 5.39
CA ARG A 198 1.72 13.62 5.62
C ARG A 198 0.58 12.68 6.02
N ILE A 199 0.43 11.57 5.30
CA ILE A 199 -0.59 10.55 5.60
C ILE A 199 -0.39 9.96 7.00
N ALA A 200 0.85 9.63 7.40
CA ALA A 200 1.14 9.09 8.73
C ALA A 200 0.79 10.09 9.84
N ARG A 201 1.15 11.37 9.67
CA ARG A 201 0.81 12.44 10.62
C ARG A 201 -0.70 12.62 10.75
N TRP A 202 -1.45 12.53 9.65
CA TRP A 202 -2.91 12.56 9.68
C TRP A 202 -3.50 11.39 10.48
N CYS A 203 -2.97 10.17 10.30
CA CYS A 203 -3.38 8.99 11.06
C CYS A 203 -3.09 9.14 12.57
N ILE A 204 -1.91 9.67 12.91
CA ILE A 204 -1.52 9.97 14.30
C ILE A 204 -2.51 10.98 14.91
N ALA A 205 -2.77 12.10 14.26
CA ALA A 205 -3.67 13.13 14.77
C ALA A 205 -5.10 12.60 14.96
N LYS A 206 -5.62 11.85 13.99
CA LYS A 206 -6.92 11.17 14.12
C LYS A 206 -6.93 10.24 15.34
N THR A 207 -5.85 9.49 15.57
CA THR A 207 -5.74 8.57 16.71
C THR A 207 -5.62 9.29 18.05
N LEU A 208 -4.87 10.40 18.11
CA LEU A 208 -4.78 11.28 19.28
C LEU A 208 -6.17 11.81 19.67
N ARG A 209 -6.97 12.24 18.71
CA ARG A 209 -8.36 12.67 18.95
C ARG A 209 -9.19 11.57 19.59
N ARG A 210 -9.07 10.32 19.11
CA ARG A 210 -9.76 9.14 19.68
C ARG A 210 -9.27 8.77 21.09
N LEU A 211 -8.07 9.20 21.48
CA LEU A 211 -7.51 9.08 22.82
C LEU A 211 -7.86 10.26 23.74
N ASP A 212 -8.81 11.11 23.33
CA ASP A 212 -9.21 12.33 24.05
C ASP A 212 -8.10 13.39 24.16
N ARG A 213 -7.11 13.34 23.26
CA ARG A 213 -6.01 14.30 23.15
C ARG A 213 -6.27 15.27 21.99
N ALA A 214 -7.45 15.89 22.01
CA ALA A 214 -7.95 16.70 20.89
C ALA A 214 -7.13 17.96 20.62
N ASP A 215 -6.54 18.60 21.64
CA ASP A 215 -5.65 19.76 21.46
C ASP A 215 -4.38 19.38 20.67
N GLU A 216 -3.75 18.26 21.01
CA GLU A 216 -2.56 17.76 20.31
C GLU A 216 -2.91 17.35 18.87
N ALA A 217 -4.04 16.67 18.69
CA ALA A 217 -4.55 16.31 17.37
C ALA A 217 -4.78 17.56 16.50
N LEU A 218 -5.42 18.59 17.05
CA LEU A 218 -5.69 19.84 16.35
C LEU A 218 -4.40 20.53 15.92
N GLN A 219 -3.39 20.59 16.79
CA GLN A 219 -2.10 21.18 16.44
C GLN A 219 -1.46 20.47 15.24
N VAL A 220 -1.40 19.14 15.27
CA VAL A 220 -0.82 18.35 14.16
C VAL A 220 -1.58 18.58 12.85
N GLN A 221 -2.92 18.63 12.90
CA GLN A 221 -3.72 18.88 11.69
C GLN A 221 -3.56 20.29 11.14
N LEU A 222 -3.43 21.32 12.00
CA LEU A 222 -3.17 22.69 11.56
C LEU A 222 -1.79 22.83 10.91
N GLU A 223 -0.79 22.14 11.42
CA GLU A 223 0.54 22.08 10.80
C GLU A 223 0.49 21.41 9.42
N LEU A 224 -0.28 20.32 9.28
CA LEU A 224 -0.51 19.65 7.99
C LEU A 224 -1.24 20.58 7.01
N LEU A 225 -2.31 21.24 7.44
CA LEU A 225 -3.04 22.20 6.62
C LEU A 225 -2.13 23.34 6.12
N ALA A 226 -1.28 23.88 7.00
CA ALA A 226 -0.32 24.92 6.61
C ALA A 226 0.70 24.41 5.59
N GLN A 227 1.14 23.16 5.68
CA GLN A 227 2.02 22.54 4.69
C GLN A 227 1.32 22.38 3.33
N ILE A 228 0.11 21.83 3.33
CA ILE A 228 -0.71 21.61 2.13
C ILE A 228 -1.02 22.93 1.41
N ASN A 229 -1.39 23.96 2.16
CA ASN A 229 -1.66 25.30 1.61
C ASN A 229 -0.41 25.93 0.96
N ARG A 230 0.79 25.71 1.51
CA ARG A 230 2.05 26.19 0.88
C ARG A 230 2.34 25.51 -0.46
N MET A 231 1.80 24.32 -0.68
CA MET A 231 1.90 23.60 -1.96
C MET A 231 0.81 24.04 -2.95
N GLY A 232 -0.12 24.92 -2.55
CA GLY A 232 -1.28 25.29 -3.35
C GLY A 232 -2.32 24.18 -3.48
N GLU A 233 -2.22 23.16 -2.63
CA GLU A 233 -3.13 22.02 -2.58
C GLU A 233 -4.19 22.23 -1.51
N THR A 234 -5.19 21.35 -1.49
CA THR A 234 -6.23 21.35 -0.47
C THR A 234 -6.63 19.90 -0.15
N ASP A 235 -6.95 19.60 1.11
CA ASP A 235 -7.26 18.22 1.54
C ASP A 235 -8.52 18.19 2.42
N GLY A 236 -9.56 17.48 1.96
CA GLY A 236 -10.83 17.37 2.69
C GLY A 236 -10.76 16.48 3.93
N TYR A 237 -9.82 15.55 3.98
CA TYR A 237 -9.62 14.67 5.13
C TYR A 237 -8.93 15.41 6.28
N VAL A 238 -7.99 16.31 5.99
CA VAL A 238 -7.39 17.20 7.00
C VAL A 238 -8.43 18.17 7.56
N ASP A 239 -9.20 18.82 6.68
CA ASP A 239 -10.28 19.72 7.11
C ASP A 239 -11.31 19.00 8.00
N ALA A 240 -11.71 17.77 7.63
CA ALA A 240 -12.65 16.97 8.41
C ALA A 240 -12.13 16.68 9.83
N GLU A 241 -10.85 16.31 9.96
CA GLU A 241 -10.28 16.03 11.28
C GLU A 241 -10.06 17.30 12.11
N ILE A 242 -9.73 18.44 11.51
CA ILE A 242 -9.70 19.75 12.21
C ILE A 242 -11.09 20.06 12.79
N ALA A 243 -12.13 19.89 11.97
CA ALA A 243 -13.50 20.14 12.38
C ALA A 243 -13.92 19.25 13.56
N GLU A 244 -13.62 17.95 13.50
CA GLU A 244 -13.94 17.01 14.58
C GLU A 244 -13.11 17.30 15.86
N CYS A 245 -11.85 17.74 15.74
CA CYS A 245 -11.06 18.16 16.91
C CYS A 245 -11.71 19.39 17.58
N LEU A 246 -12.03 20.43 16.81
CA LEU A 246 -12.67 21.65 17.33
C LEU A 246 -14.04 21.35 17.95
N PHE A 247 -14.80 20.45 17.35
CA PHE A 247 -16.09 20.01 17.89
C PHE A 247 -15.93 19.31 19.25
N GLN A 248 -14.95 18.41 19.39
CA GLN A 248 -14.62 17.74 20.67
C GLN A 248 -14.13 18.72 21.75
N LEU A 249 -13.43 19.79 21.35
CA LEU A 249 -12.99 20.86 22.24
C LEU A 249 -14.09 21.89 22.58
N ASN A 250 -15.36 21.62 22.22
CA ASN A 250 -16.49 22.53 22.42
C ASN A 250 -16.31 23.90 21.72
N ARG A 251 -15.70 23.92 20.53
CA ARG A 251 -15.48 25.11 19.68
C ARG A 251 -16.24 24.99 18.33
N PRO A 252 -17.58 24.83 18.34
CA PRO A 252 -18.34 24.51 17.13
C PRO A 252 -18.36 25.64 16.08
N GLU A 253 -18.32 26.90 16.50
CA GLU A 253 -18.28 28.05 15.58
C GLU A 253 -17.00 28.06 14.74
N GLU A 254 -15.87 27.64 15.34
CA GLU A 254 -14.60 27.51 14.64
C GLU A 254 -14.55 26.26 13.77
N ALA A 255 -15.25 25.18 14.17
CA ALA A 255 -15.31 23.92 13.42
C ALA A 255 -16.10 24.05 12.10
N ARG A 256 -17.16 24.86 12.11
CA ARG A 256 -18.12 25.01 11.01
C ARG A 256 -17.49 25.27 9.62
N PRO A 257 -16.58 26.25 9.43
CA PRO A 257 -15.95 26.45 8.12
C PRO A 257 -15.15 25.23 7.64
N TYR A 258 -14.56 24.46 8.55
CA TYR A 258 -13.83 23.23 8.21
C TYR A 258 -14.78 22.09 7.83
N PHE A 259 -15.94 21.96 8.49
CA PHE A 259 -16.99 21.04 8.04
C PHE A 259 -17.47 21.38 6.62
N GLY A 260 -17.67 22.66 6.33
CA GLY A 260 -18.03 23.16 4.99
C GLY A 260 -17.00 22.79 3.91
N SER A 261 -15.72 23.10 4.17
CA SER A 261 -14.61 22.77 3.27
C SER A 261 -14.47 21.24 3.07
N ALA A 262 -14.54 20.48 4.16
CA ALA A 262 -14.49 19.03 4.12
C ALA A 262 -15.63 18.44 3.29
N TYR A 263 -16.88 18.87 3.53
CA TYR A 263 -18.05 18.42 2.78
C TYR A 263 -17.88 18.70 1.28
N GLN A 264 -17.50 19.92 0.90
CA GLN A 264 -17.36 20.31 -0.50
C GLN A 264 -16.40 19.40 -1.27
N LYS A 265 -15.30 18.95 -0.65
CA LYS A 265 -14.31 18.06 -1.28
C LYS A 265 -14.74 16.59 -1.19
N LEU A 266 -15.07 16.14 0.01
CA LEU A 266 -15.33 14.73 0.28
C LEU A 266 -16.65 14.23 -0.32
N SER A 267 -17.61 15.12 -0.63
CA SER A 267 -18.81 14.74 -1.38
C SER A 267 -18.54 14.45 -2.87
N GLN A 268 -17.34 14.78 -3.37
CA GLN A 268 -16.93 14.48 -4.75
C GLN A 268 -16.16 13.15 -4.85
N ASP A 269 -15.73 12.58 -3.72
CA ASP A 269 -15.09 11.28 -3.66
C ASP A 269 -16.15 10.17 -3.83
N VAL A 270 -16.21 9.60 -5.02
CA VAL A 270 -17.19 8.56 -5.38
C VAL A 270 -17.12 7.38 -4.42
N TRP A 271 -15.90 6.94 -4.06
CA TRP A 271 -15.74 5.80 -3.17
C TRP A 271 -16.27 6.13 -1.77
N LEU A 272 -15.94 7.29 -1.23
CA LEU A 272 -16.42 7.70 0.09
C LEU A 272 -17.94 7.86 0.13
N VAL A 273 -18.54 8.43 -0.92
CA VAL A 273 -20.00 8.59 -1.03
C VAL A 273 -20.71 7.23 -1.07
N GLU A 274 -20.14 6.25 -1.77
CA GLU A 274 -20.70 4.90 -1.87
C GLU A 274 -20.53 4.08 -0.58
N ASN A 275 -19.41 4.24 0.14
CA ASN A 275 -19.05 3.37 1.26
C ASN A 275 -19.28 4.00 2.65
N GLU A 276 -19.26 5.33 2.77
CA GLU A 276 -19.46 6.07 4.03
C GLU A 276 -20.50 7.22 3.89
N PRO A 277 -21.72 6.98 3.36
CA PRO A 277 -22.69 8.05 3.11
C PRO A 277 -23.10 8.81 4.37
N ALA A 278 -23.16 8.13 5.52
CA ALA A 278 -23.47 8.75 6.81
C ALA A 278 -22.40 9.76 7.25
N ARG A 279 -21.13 9.53 6.89
CA ARG A 279 -20.05 10.48 7.19
C ARG A 279 -20.20 11.74 6.36
N VAL A 280 -20.48 11.60 5.05
CA VAL A 280 -20.69 12.73 4.15
C VAL A 280 -21.91 13.55 4.59
N GLU A 281 -23.01 12.88 4.96
CA GLU A 281 -24.20 13.55 5.48
C GLU A 281 -23.93 14.30 6.79
N ARG A 282 -23.15 13.71 7.70
CA ARG A 282 -22.74 14.39 8.94
C ARG A 282 -21.95 15.67 8.65
N LEU A 283 -20.97 15.63 7.73
CA LEU A 283 -20.21 16.82 7.34
C LEU A 283 -21.14 17.91 6.81
N LYS A 284 -22.11 17.55 5.97
CA LYS A 284 -23.12 18.49 5.45
C LYS A 284 -23.93 19.14 6.57
N ASN A 285 -24.37 18.36 7.55
CA ASN A 285 -25.25 18.84 8.63
C ASN A 285 -24.52 19.77 9.62
N LEU A 286 -23.19 19.69 9.69
CA LEU A 286 -22.35 20.51 10.57
C LEU A 286 -21.66 21.68 9.86
N SER A 287 -21.91 21.83 8.54
CA SER A 287 -21.42 22.93 7.70
C SER A 287 -22.19 24.25 7.91
#